data_AF-A0A6A4ZI57-F1
#
_entry.id   AF-A0A6A4ZI57-F1
#
_cell.length_a   1.000
_cell.length_b   1.000
_cell.length_c   1.000
_cell.angle_alpha   90.00
_cell.angle_beta   90.00
_cell.angle_gamma   90.00
#
_symmetry.space_group_name_H-M   'P 1'
#
loop_
_entity.id
_entity.type
_entity.pdbx_description
1 polymer ?
#
loop_
_entity_poly.entity_id
_entity_poly.type
_entity_poly.pdbx_seq_one_letter_code
_entity_poly.pdbx_strand_id
1 'polypeptide(L)'
;ACQLIDAVHETQLHRGIKTTADVIQIETLRQNHETKDDILAGSNVSDQTWLEILGGSPEAILSVLQKRCPQGALQSNQLEAVAATTPVIRKIVDSGDPKNRIDIVFMGDGYTAAEEPRFFDDMKRLTNDMFTGDTFTQYLPLFNVWAVYVPSAQSGIGVGGKPLDTAFGLYRDGTELRGVYTTKAQYARDVCKTVGEFACDFPSLIGNDDFYGGLGGEFVISTRSPTSGTVVLRHEMGHNFGKVGEEYDGGYVYSGANSAPSVAGITWKHWLTNPDALREEKAVQRYQKHIWYDLKQGAYQIKFTSNGAFKR
;
A
#
# COMPACT_ATOMS: atom_id res chain seq x y z
N ALA A 1 -3.98 -4.28 -24.25
CA ALA A 1 -4.99 -3.20 -24.32
C ALA A 1 -4.85 -2.38 -23.05
N CYS A 2 -5.02 -1.06 -23.11
CA CYS A 2 -4.99 -0.23 -21.90
C CYS A 2 -6.38 -0.17 -21.27
N GLN A 3 -6.43 -0.23 -19.95
CA GLN A 3 -7.62 0.06 -19.17
C GLN A 3 -7.40 1.37 -18.42
N LEU A 4 -8.33 2.31 -18.55
CA LEU A 4 -8.28 3.54 -17.76
C LEU A 4 -8.75 3.21 -16.34
N ILE A 5 -7.86 3.43 -15.38
CA ILE A 5 -8.12 3.17 -13.95
C ILE A 5 -8.59 4.43 -13.25
N ASP A 6 -8.06 5.57 -13.67
CA ASP A 6 -8.45 6.88 -13.18
C ASP A 6 -8.62 7.88 -14.33
N ALA A 7 -9.66 8.69 -14.24
CA ALA A 7 -9.92 9.74 -15.22
C ALA A 7 -8.91 10.88 -15.07
N VAL A 8 -8.67 11.61 -16.16
CA VAL A 8 -7.85 12.83 -16.10
C VAL A 8 -8.53 13.83 -15.16
N HIS A 9 -7.84 14.19 -14.09
CA HIS A 9 -8.30 15.15 -13.09
C HIS A 9 -7.12 16.00 -12.60
N GLU A 10 -7.42 17.11 -11.94
CA GLU A 10 -6.40 17.94 -11.30
C GLU A 10 -5.90 17.27 -10.02
N THR A 11 -4.59 17.21 -9.84
CA THR A 11 -3.92 16.67 -8.64
C THR A 11 -2.90 17.67 -8.10
N GLN A 12 -2.26 17.37 -6.97
CA GLN A 12 -1.23 18.22 -6.39
C GLN A 12 -0.09 18.40 -7.42
N LEU A 13 0.43 19.63 -7.54
CA LEU A 13 1.48 19.93 -8.51
C LEU A 13 2.74 19.12 -8.19
N HIS A 14 3.04 18.12 -9.01
CA HIS A 14 4.28 17.35 -8.91
C HIS A 14 5.48 18.26 -9.18
N ARG A 15 6.47 18.30 -8.27
CA ARG A 15 7.60 19.26 -8.34
C ARG A 15 8.45 19.17 -9.60
N GLY A 16 8.36 18.04 -10.32
CA GLY A 16 9.00 17.85 -11.62
C GLY A 16 8.28 18.49 -12.81
N ILE A 17 7.04 18.97 -12.63
CA ILE A 17 6.22 19.66 -13.63
C ILE A 17 6.40 21.17 -13.43
N LYS A 18 7.10 21.84 -14.35
CA LYS A 18 7.46 23.26 -14.30
C LYS A 18 6.70 24.09 -15.33
N THR A 19 6.26 23.48 -16.42
CA THR A 19 5.53 24.12 -17.52
C THR A 19 4.28 23.33 -17.88
N THR A 20 3.32 23.97 -18.57
CA THR A 20 2.09 23.31 -19.04
C THR A 20 2.35 22.20 -20.05
N ALA A 21 3.53 22.16 -20.67
CA ALA A 21 3.93 21.13 -21.63
C ALA A 21 4.70 19.96 -20.99
N ASP A 22 5.10 20.08 -19.72
CA ASP A 22 5.89 19.05 -19.06
C ASP A 22 5.04 17.81 -18.81
N VAL A 23 5.65 16.63 -18.96
CA VAL A 23 5.01 15.35 -18.66
C VAL A 23 6.00 14.44 -17.97
N ILE A 24 5.53 13.74 -16.94
CA ILE A 24 6.24 12.66 -16.26
C ILE A 24 5.40 11.40 -16.42
N GLN A 25 6.04 10.34 -16.90
CA GLN A 25 5.46 9.00 -16.97
C GLN A 25 6.12 8.16 -15.89
N ILE A 26 5.33 7.61 -14.99
CA ILE A 26 5.78 6.69 -13.95
C ILE A 26 5.21 5.33 -14.30
N GLU A 27 6.09 4.42 -14.71
CA GLU A 27 5.74 3.03 -15.00
C GLU A 27 6.10 2.17 -13.78
N THR A 28 5.11 1.49 -13.21
CA THR A 28 5.29 0.57 -12.09
C THR A 28 4.76 -0.79 -12.50
N LEU A 29 5.56 -1.85 -12.36
CA LEU A 29 5.06 -3.21 -12.62
C LEU A 29 3.91 -3.53 -11.67
N ARG A 30 2.86 -4.16 -12.17
CA ARG A 30 1.78 -4.65 -11.31
C ARG A 30 2.34 -5.77 -10.42
N GLN A 31 2.30 -5.56 -9.10
CA GLN A 31 2.79 -6.54 -8.12
C GLN A 31 1.66 -7.31 -7.41
N ASN A 32 0.40 -6.90 -7.60
CA ASN A 32 -0.76 -7.58 -7.04
C ASN A 32 -1.09 -8.85 -7.83
N HIS A 33 -1.59 -9.87 -7.15
CA HIS A 33 -2.09 -11.11 -7.77
C HIS A 33 -3.22 -10.83 -8.79
N GLU A 34 -3.48 -11.81 -9.65
CA GLU A 34 -4.61 -11.82 -10.56
C GLU A 34 -5.92 -11.60 -9.79
N THR A 35 -6.73 -10.64 -10.23
CA THR A 35 -8.10 -10.51 -9.76
C THR A 35 -8.95 -11.62 -10.39
N LYS A 36 -10.15 -11.83 -9.87
CA LYS A 36 -11.12 -12.76 -10.49
C LYS A 36 -11.40 -12.39 -11.95
N ASP A 37 -11.45 -11.10 -12.27
CA ASP A 37 -11.69 -10.63 -13.63
C ASP A 37 -10.48 -10.90 -14.54
N ASP A 38 -9.25 -10.76 -14.03
CA ASP A 38 -8.04 -11.14 -14.78
C ASP A 38 -8.04 -12.63 -15.14
N ILE A 39 -8.40 -13.48 -14.17
CA ILE A 39 -8.49 -14.93 -14.36
C ILE A 39 -9.57 -15.27 -15.39
N LEU A 40 -10.75 -14.66 -15.28
CA LEU A 40 -11.86 -14.86 -16.21
C LEU A 40 -11.53 -14.38 -17.62
N ALA A 41 -10.73 -13.32 -17.74
CA ALA A 41 -10.27 -12.78 -19.01
C ALA A 41 -9.05 -13.52 -19.58
N GLY A 42 -8.44 -14.45 -18.83
CA GLY A 42 -7.18 -15.11 -19.22
C GLY A 42 -6.01 -14.14 -19.38
N SER A 43 -6.00 -13.07 -18.59
CA SER A 43 -5.00 -12.00 -18.69
C SER A 43 -3.69 -12.42 -18.03
N ASN A 44 -2.56 -12.29 -18.74
CA ASN A 44 -1.26 -12.45 -18.10
C ASN A 44 -0.92 -11.19 -17.28
N VAL A 45 -1.10 -11.23 -15.95
CA VAL A 45 -0.84 -10.06 -15.09
C VAL A 45 0.63 -9.81 -14.83
N SER A 46 1.52 -10.80 -15.03
CA SER A 46 2.96 -10.64 -14.76
C SER A 46 3.62 -9.59 -15.64
N ASP A 47 3.02 -9.29 -16.79
CA ASP A 47 3.54 -8.36 -17.79
C ASP A 47 2.77 -7.02 -17.75
N GLN A 48 1.80 -6.88 -16.84
CA GLN A 48 1.02 -5.66 -16.71
C GLN A 48 1.79 -4.59 -15.94
N THR A 49 1.64 -3.35 -16.39
CA THR A 49 2.23 -2.17 -15.76
C THR A 49 1.15 -1.15 -15.47
N TRP A 50 1.27 -0.48 -14.32
CA TRP A 50 0.59 0.76 -14.03
C TRP A 50 1.37 1.89 -14.69
N LEU A 51 0.70 2.66 -15.54
CA LEU A 51 1.25 3.87 -16.13
C LEU A 51 0.52 5.08 -15.55
N GLU A 52 1.21 5.80 -14.68
CA GLU A 52 0.77 7.09 -14.18
C GLU A 52 1.36 8.21 -15.07
N ILE A 53 0.51 9.13 -15.52
CA ILE A 53 0.90 10.24 -16.38
C ILE A 53 0.55 11.54 -15.67
N LEU A 54 1.58 12.24 -15.22
CA LEU A 54 1.48 13.56 -14.61
C LEU A 54 1.86 14.59 -15.67
N GLY A 55 1.00 15.57 -15.92
CA GLY A 55 1.24 16.60 -16.93
C GLY A 55 0.95 18.00 -16.43
N GLY A 56 1.60 18.99 -17.02
CA GLY A 56 1.33 20.40 -16.74
C GLY A 56 0.01 20.92 -17.31
N SER A 57 -0.66 20.15 -18.18
CA SER A 57 -2.02 20.43 -18.66
C SER A 57 -2.73 19.14 -19.08
N PRO A 58 -4.08 19.14 -19.13
CA PRO A 58 -4.86 18.02 -19.65
C PRO A 58 -4.44 17.60 -21.07
N GLU A 59 -4.11 18.56 -21.95
CA GLU A 59 -3.69 18.30 -23.33
C GLU A 59 -2.37 17.52 -23.37
N ALA A 60 -1.42 17.86 -22.48
CA ALA A 60 -0.14 17.17 -22.39
C ALA A 60 -0.34 15.69 -21.98
N ILE A 61 -1.24 15.43 -21.03
CA ILE A 61 -1.62 14.09 -20.57
C ILE A 61 -2.31 13.32 -21.69
N LEU A 62 -3.35 13.91 -22.30
CA LEU A 62 -4.13 13.30 -23.38
C LEU A 62 -3.25 12.95 -24.59
N SER A 63 -2.24 13.78 -24.91
CA SER A 63 -1.28 13.48 -25.98
C SER A 63 -0.47 12.21 -25.71
N VAL A 64 -0.03 11.99 -24.46
CA VAL A 64 0.68 10.77 -24.08
C VAL A 64 -0.27 9.57 -24.03
N LEU A 65 -1.46 9.73 -23.46
CA LEU A 65 -2.49 8.68 -23.45
C LEU A 65 -2.83 8.21 -24.87
N GLN A 66 -3.03 9.14 -25.82
CA GLN A 66 -3.33 8.79 -27.21
C GLN A 66 -2.18 8.01 -27.89
N LYS A 67 -0.92 8.32 -27.55
CA LYS A 67 0.25 7.60 -28.09
C LYS A 67 0.45 6.23 -27.46
N ARG A 68 0.28 6.12 -26.14
CA ARG A 68 0.53 4.88 -25.37
C ARG A 68 -0.64 3.90 -25.45
N CYS A 69 -1.87 4.44 -25.50
CA CYS A 69 -3.11 3.70 -25.40
C CYS A 69 -4.09 4.08 -26.53
N PRO A 70 -3.72 3.83 -27.81
CA PRO A 70 -4.46 4.33 -28.97
C PRO A 70 -5.85 3.71 -29.15
N GLN A 71 -6.14 2.59 -28.47
CA GLN A 71 -7.40 1.84 -28.59
C GLN A 71 -8.36 1.98 -27.39
N GLY A 72 -8.12 2.85 -26.41
CA GLY A 72 -9.15 3.10 -25.39
C GLY A 72 -8.69 3.76 -24.10
N ALA A 73 -9.41 4.84 -23.74
CA ALA A 73 -9.60 5.35 -22.39
C ALA A 73 -10.75 6.40 -22.29
N LEU A 74 -11.73 6.38 -23.20
CA LEU A 74 -12.90 7.30 -23.12
C LEU A 74 -14.26 6.57 -23.12
N GLN A 75 -14.29 5.25 -22.98
CA GLN A 75 -15.53 4.46 -23.13
C GLN A 75 -15.72 3.34 -22.09
N SER A 76 -15.44 3.60 -20.81
CA SER A 76 -15.93 2.71 -19.74
C SER A 76 -16.46 3.51 -18.55
N ASN A 77 -17.42 4.40 -18.82
CA ASN A 77 -18.37 4.86 -17.80
C ASN A 77 -19.52 3.84 -17.72
N GLN A 78 -19.25 2.69 -17.11
CA GLN A 78 -20.31 1.94 -16.43
C GLN A 78 -19.79 1.63 -15.02
N LEU A 79 -19.91 2.65 -14.17
CA LEU A 79 -20.04 2.45 -12.74
C LEU A 79 -21.28 1.56 -12.56
N GLU A 80 -21.08 0.29 -12.25
CA GLU A 80 -22.14 -0.45 -11.56
C GLU A 80 -22.39 0.30 -10.24
N ALA A 81 -23.50 1.02 -10.19
CA ALA A 81 -24.01 1.63 -8.98
C ALA A 81 -24.49 0.51 -8.06
N VAL A 82 -23.55 -0.12 -7.35
CA VAL A 82 -23.88 -0.84 -6.13
C VAL A 82 -24.32 0.22 -5.14
N ALA A 83 -25.53 0.07 -4.58
CA ALA A 83 -26.15 1.04 -3.67
C ALA A 83 -25.14 1.52 -2.61
N ALA A 84 -24.59 2.71 -2.81
CA ALA A 84 -23.57 3.25 -1.94
C ALA A 84 -24.23 3.79 -0.68
N THR A 85 -24.04 3.09 0.44
CA THR A 85 -24.13 3.75 1.75
C THR A 85 -23.09 4.87 1.77
N THR A 86 -23.53 6.10 2.06
CA THR A 86 -22.62 7.24 2.17
C THR A 86 -21.55 6.93 3.23
N PRO A 87 -20.25 6.98 2.89
CA PRO A 87 -19.20 6.72 3.86
C PRO A 87 -19.24 7.73 5.00
N VAL A 88 -18.93 7.28 6.22
CA VAL A 88 -18.70 8.18 7.36
C VAL A 88 -17.21 8.50 7.42
N ILE A 89 -16.86 9.76 7.21
CA ILE A 89 -15.47 10.21 7.11
C ILE A 89 -15.12 11.02 8.35
N ARG A 90 -13.99 10.69 8.99
CA ARG A 90 -13.44 11.47 10.11
C ARG A 90 -11.96 11.70 9.88
N LYS A 91 -11.53 12.95 10.01
CA LYS A 91 -10.11 13.26 10.07
C LYS A 91 -9.59 12.96 11.48
N ILE A 92 -8.64 12.03 11.59
CA ILE A 92 -8.00 11.62 12.85
C ILE A 92 -6.86 12.58 13.20
N VAL A 93 -6.09 12.96 12.20
CA VAL A 93 -4.99 13.93 12.30
C VAL A 93 -5.26 15.04 11.30
N ASP A 94 -5.40 16.27 11.80
CA ASP A 94 -5.55 17.48 10.99
C ASP A 94 -4.32 18.37 11.16
N SER A 95 -3.41 18.28 10.19
CA SER A 95 -2.19 19.08 10.19
C SER A 95 -2.24 20.25 9.21
N GLY A 96 -3.27 20.33 8.35
CA GLY A 96 -3.45 21.43 7.39
C GLY A 96 -4.23 21.06 6.13
N ASP A 97 -4.20 21.97 5.15
CA ASP A 97 -4.83 21.81 3.83
C ASP A 97 -4.21 20.62 3.07
N PRO A 98 -5.02 19.68 2.53
CA PRO A 98 -4.54 18.55 1.72
C PRO A 98 -3.62 18.95 0.55
N LYS A 99 -3.78 20.16 0.00
CA LYS A 99 -2.87 20.68 -1.05
C LYS A 99 -1.40 20.80 -0.59
N ASN A 100 -1.14 20.80 0.71
CA ASN A 100 0.17 20.99 1.31
C ASN A 100 0.47 19.94 2.41
N ARG A 101 -0.28 18.85 2.45
CA ARG A 101 -0.05 17.74 3.37
C ARG A 101 0.03 16.44 2.57
N ILE A 102 0.46 15.39 3.27
CA ILE A 102 0.39 14.02 2.79
C ILE A 102 -0.84 13.38 3.44
N ASP A 103 -1.79 12.95 2.64
CA ASP A 103 -3.08 12.49 3.10
C ASP A 103 -3.16 10.95 3.05
N ILE A 104 -3.06 10.34 4.24
CA ILE A 104 -3.23 8.90 4.43
C ILE A 104 -4.71 8.60 4.69
N VAL A 105 -5.31 7.73 3.89
CA VAL A 105 -6.75 7.40 3.99
C VAL A 105 -6.93 5.96 4.41
N PHE A 106 -7.29 5.74 5.68
CA PHE A 106 -7.64 4.43 6.20
C PHE A 106 -9.11 4.11 5.93
N MET A 107 -9.35 3.18 5.01
CA MET A 107 -10.67 2.64 4.66
C MET A 107 -10.83 1.26 5.31
N GLY A 108 -11.81 1.11 6.20
CA GLY A 108 -12.01 -0.15 6.93
C GLY A 108 -12.84 -1.14 6.14
N ASP A 109 -12.43 -2.42 6.11
CA ASP A 109 -13.22 -3.51 5.56
C ASP A 109 -13.62 -4.53 6.62
N GLY A 110 -14.79 -5.15 6.46
CA GLY A 110 -15.29 -6.14 7.42
C GLY A 110 -15.78 -5.57 8.75
N TYR A 111 -16.01 -4.26 8.86
CA TYR A 111 -16.67 -3.65 10.01
C TYR A 111 -18.16 -3.48 9.73
N THR A 112 -19.02 -4.17 10.47
CA THR A 112 -20.48 -4.01 10.35
C THR A 112 -20.96 -2.69 10.95
N ALA A 113 -22.24 -2.32 10.72
CA ALA A 113 -22.88 -1.14 11.33
C ALA A 113 -22.70 -1.07 12.85
N ALA A 114 -22.77 -2.21 13.54
CA ALA A 114 -22.60 -2.29 15.00
C ALA A 114 -21.13 -2.11 15.44
N GLU A 115 -20.17 -2.24 14.53
CA GLU A 115 -18.74 -2.15 14.79
C GLU A 115 -18.15 -0.78 14.39
N GLU A 116 -18.97 0.20 13.99
CA GLU A 116 -18.50 1.56 13.68
C GLU A 116 -17.63 2.16 14.81
N PRO A 117 -17.99 2.07 16.11
CA PRO A 117 -17.13 2.60 17.17
C PRO A 117 -15.75 1.91 17.20
N ARG A 118 -15.73 0.57 17.03
CA ARG A 118 -14.51 -0.24 17.00
C ARG A 118 -13.61 0.19 15.82
N PHE A 119 -14.19 0.40 14.65
CA PHE A 119 -13.45 0.89 13.47
C PHE A 119 -12.67 2.17 13.80
N PHE A 120 -13.34 3.19 14.35
CA PHE A 120 -12.68 4.46 14.64
C PHE A 120 -11.63 4.34 15.75
N ASP A 121 -11.85 3.47 16.74
CA ASP A 121 -10.86 3.20 17.79
C ASP A 121 -9.62 2.49 17.23
N ASP A 122 -9.81 1.54 16.29
CA ASP A 122 -8.71 0.89 15.59
C ASP A 122 -7.91 1.86 14.73
N MET A 123 -8.59 2.71 13.95
CA MET A 123 -7.90 3.68 13.12
C MET A 123 -7.10 4.66 13.97
N LYS A 124 -7.65 5.15 15.09
CA LYS A 124 -6.91 6.00 16.04
C LYS A 124 -5.70 5.30 16.61
N ARG A 125 -5.84 4.04 17.04
CA ARG A 125 -4.73 3.26 17.58
C ARG A 125 -3.65 3.04 16.52
N LEU A 126 -4.01 2.59 15.32
CA LEU A 126 -3.06 2.38 14.23
C LEU A 126 -2.34 3.68 13.86
N THR A 127 -3.06 4.82 13.79
CA THR A 127 -2.44 6.14 13.58
C THR A 127 -1.44 6.48 14.69
N ASN A 128 -1.85 6.35 15.95
CA ASN A 128 -0.97 6.62 17.08
C ASN A 128 0.28 5.73 17.02
N ASP A 129 0.09 4.42 16.87
CA ASP A 129 1.18 3.45 16.84
C ASP A 129 2.10 3.70 15.64
N MET A 130 1.57 4.12 14.48
CA MET A 130 2.36 4.44 13.29
C MET A 130 3.30 5.63 13.52
N PHE A 131 2.83 6.67 14.22
CA PHE A 131 3.59 7.90 14.43
C PHE A 131 4.35 7.97 15.76
N THR A 132 4.10 7.07 16.72
CA THR A 132 4.88 7.03 17.96
C THR A 132 6.34 6.62 17.74
N GLY A 133 7.25 7.21 18.52
CA GLY A 133 8.70 6.98 18.45
C GLY A 133 9.45 7.99 17.56
N ASP A 134 10.77 8.03 17.67
CA ASP A 134 11.58 9.15 17.14
C ASP A 134 11.57 9.26 15.60
N THR A 135 11.35 8.16 14.88
CA THR A 135 11.44 8.14 13.42
C THR A 135 10.30 8.92 12.76
N PHE A 136 9.04 8.68 13.13
CA PHE A 136 7.88 9.27 12.45
C PHE A 136 7.25 10.43 13.22
N THR A 137 7.44 10.54 14.54
CA THR A 137 6.80 11.58 15.36
C THR A 137 7.10 12.98 14.84
N GLN A 138 8.37 13.26 14.51
CA GLN A 138 8.81 14.58 14.03
C GLN A 138 8.19 15.00 12.69
N TYR A 139 7.69 14.03 11.92
CA TYR A 139 7.09 14.27 10.60
C TYR A 139 5.57 14.32 10.64
N LEU A 140 4.93 13.96 11.76
CA LEU A 140 3.45 14.00 11.90
C LEU A 140 2.82 15.32 11.42
N PRO A 141 3.42 16.52 11.63
CA PRO A 141 2.86 17.78 11.10
C PRO A 141 2.77 17.87 9.57
N LEU A 142 3.40 16.95 8.83
CA LEU A 142 3.32 16.87 7.37
C LEU A 142 2.14 16.01 6.89
N PHE A 143 1.49 15.27 7.79
CA PHE A 143 0.44 14.31 7.42
C PHE A 143 -0.94 14.76 7.88
N ASN A 144 -1.92 14.52 7.03
CA ASN A 144 -3.30 14.32 7.44
C ASN A 144 -3.58 12.82 7.49
N VAL A 145 -4.45 12.40 8.41
CA VAL A 145 -4.91 11.01 8.48
C VAL A 145 -6.43 10.98 8.54
N TRP A 146 -7.04 10.26 7.61
CA TRP A 146 -8.48 10.12 7.47
C TRP A 146 -8.90 8.69 7.80
N ALA A 147 -9.99 8.53 8.54
CA ALA A 147 -10.72 7.28 8.71
C ALA A 147 -12.00 7.36 7.89
N VAL A 148 -12.17 6.43 6.96
CA VAL A 148 -13.34 6.29 6.09
C VAL A 148 -14.04 4.98 6.43
N TYR A 149 -15.21 5.11 7.04
CA TYR A 149 -16.04 3.98 7.41
C TYR A 149 -17.07 3.69 6.33
N VAL A 150 -17.03 2.47 5.79
CA VAL A 150 -18.10 1.92 4.94
C VAL A 150 -18.63 0.66 5.64
N PRO A 151 -19.92 0.60 6.01
CA PRO A 151 -20.47 -0.55 6.71
C PRO A 151 -20.42 -1.80 5.82
N SER A 152 -19.82 -2.87 6.32
CA SER A 152 -19.85 -4.20 5.70
C SER A 152 -21.11 -4.98 6.10
N ALA A 153 -21.61 -5.84 5.21
CA ALA A 153 -22.71 -6.74 5.54
C ALA A 153 -22.27 -7.86 6.49
N GLN A 154 -21.01 -8.29 6.40
CA GLN A 154 -20.40 -9.29 7.28
C GLN A 154 -19.22 -8.71 8.07
N SER A 155 -18.98 -9.26 9.26
CA SER A 155 -17.82 -8.96 10.07
C SER A 155 -16.63 -9.84 9.67
N GLY A 156 -15.42 -9.28 9.64
CA GLY A 156 -14.18 -9.98 9.30
C GLY A 156 -13.81 -9.92 7.82
N ILE A 157 -12.78 -10.68 7.44
CA ILE A 157 -12.33 -10.83 6.04
C ILE A 157 -12.45 -12.30 5.59
N GLY A 158 -12.43 -12.52 4.27
CA GLY A 158 -12.51 -13.85 3.68
C GLY A 158 -11.25 -14.70 3.84
N VAL A 159 -11.38 -16.01 3.66
CA VAL A 159 -10.27 -16.98 3.70
C VAL A 159 -10.41 -18.05 2.63
N GLY A 160 -9.30 -18.66 2.23
CA GLY A 160 -9.28 -19.73 1.22
C GLY A 160 -9.74 -19.25 -0.16
N GLY A 161 -9.34 -18.03 -0.54
CA GLY A 161 -9.70 -17.43 -1.84
C GLY A 161 -11.15 -16.97 -1.95
N LYS A 162 -11.90 -16.96 -0.84
CA LYS A 162 -13.33 -16.62 -0.82
C LYS A 162 -13.56 -15.35 0.02
N PRO A 163 -13.78 -14.18 -0.61
CA PRO A 163 -14.14 -12.96 0.12
C PRO A 163 -15.50 -13.12 0.81
N LEU A 164 -15.64 -12.45 1.95
CA LEU A 164 -16.94 -12.22 2.59
C LEU A 164 -17.67 -11.05 1.91
N ASP A 165 -18.97 -10.95 2.12
CA ASP A 165 -19.77 -9.80 1.69
C ASP A 165 -19.45 -8.57 2.57
N THR A 166 -18.41 -7.88 2.16
CA THR A 166 -17.77 -6.78 2.87
C THR A 166 -17.56 -5.61 1.91
N ALA A 167 -17.41 -4.40 2.45
CA ALA A 167 -17.35 -3.17 1.67
C ALA A 167 -16.32 -3.23 0.53
N PHE A 168 -15.12 -3.74 0.82
CA PHE A 168 -13.99 -3.82 -0.10
C PHE A 168 -13.60 -5.27 -0.47
N GLY A 169 -14.30 -6.27 0.08
CA GLY A 169 -14.14 -7.66 -0.32
C GLY A 169 -12.74 -8.19 -0.04
N LEU A 170 -12.18 -7.87 1.13
CA LEU A 170 -10.87 -8.34 1.56
C LEU A 170 -10.89 -9.83 1.88
N TYR A 171 -9.81 -10.52 1.50
CA TYR A 171 -9.67 -11.95 1.74
C TYR A 171 -8.21 -12.39 1.75
N ARG A 172 -7.99 -13.59 2.31
CA ARG A 172 -6.73 -14.31 2.29
C ARG A 172 -6.80 -15.46 1.30
N ASP A 173 -5.75 -15.60 0.50
CA ASP A 173 -5.60 -16.73 -0.40
C ASP A 173 -4.77 -17.87 0.24
N GLY A 174 -5.01 -19.09 -0.24
CA GLY A 174 -4.20 -20.25 0.10
C GLY A 174 -4.21 -20.66 1.57
N THR A 175 -3.14 -21.34 1.97
CA THR A 175 -2.97 -21.93 3.31
C THR A 175 -2.02 -21.15 4.21
N GLU A 176 -1.18 -20.29 3.63
CA GLU A 176 -0.23 -19.45 4.35
C GLU A 176 -0.90 -18.26 5.02
N LEU A 177 -2.01 -17.78 4.44
CA LEU A 177 -2.88 -16.76 5.01
C LEU A 177 -2.16 -15.44 5.37
N ARG A 178 -1.04 -15.10 4.72
CA ARG A 178 -0.25 -13.88 4.99
C ARG A 178 -0.65 -12.68 4.12
N GLY A 179 -0.87 -12.91 2.83
CA GLY A 179 -1.36 -11.89 1.91
C GLY A 179 -2.84 -11.58 2.14
N VAL A 180 -3.19 -10.29 2.10
CA VAL A 180 -4.58 -9.82 2.11
C VAL A 180 -4.85 -9.09 0.80
N TYR A 181 -5.87 -9.52 0.08
CA TYR A 181 -6.20 -9.03 -1.26
C TYR A 181 -7.60 -8.43 -1.26
N THR A 182 -7.85 -7.46 -2.15
CA THR A 182 -9.17 -6.89 -2.39
C THR A 182 -9.78 -7.44 -3.68
N THR A 183 -11.09 -7.64 -3.69
CA THR A 183 -11.87 -7.93 -4.90
C THR A 183 -12.61 -6.72 -5.46
N LYS A 184 -12.57 -5.57 -4.76
CA LYS A 184 -13.35 -4.37 -5.09
C LYS A 184 -12.44 -3.13 -5.19
N ALA A 185 -11.30 -3.28 -5.87
CA ALA A 185 -10.30 -2.22 -6.03
C ALA A 185 -10.86 -0.93 -6.63
N GLN A 186 -11.73 -1.03 -7.65
CA GLN A 186 -12.36 0.17 -8.24
C GLN A 186 -13.23 0.91 -7.23
N TYR A 187 -14.05 0.18 -6.47
CA TYR A 187 -14.87 0.79 -5.42
C TYR A 187 -14.02 1.44 -4.33
N ALA A 188 -12.89 0.84 -3.95
CA ALA A 188 -11.94 1.44 -3.01
C ALA A 188 -11.37 2.78 -3.53
N ARG A 189 -10.99 2.86 -4.81
CA ARG A 189 -10.57 4.12 -5.45
C ARG A 189 -11.67 5.17 -5.39
N ASP A 190 -12.88 4.80 -5.77
CA ASP A 190 -14.02 5.72 -5.82
C ASP A 190 -14.38 6.23 -4.42
N VAL A 191 -14.35 5.37 -3.39
CA VAL A 191 -14.56 5.77 -1.99
C VAL A 191 -13.45 6.71 -1.51
N CYS A 192 -12.18 6.44 -1.83
CA CYS A 192 -11.09 7.32 -1.39
C CYS A 192 -11.21 8.74 -1.95
N LYS A 193 -11.68 8.88 -3.21
CA LYS A 193 -11.96 10.19 -3.83
C LYS A 193 -13.05 10.98 -3.11
N THR A 194 -13.94 10.32 -2.37
CA THR A 194 -15.00 11.02 -1.61
C THR A 194 -14.48 11.77 -0.38
N VAL A 195 -13.23 11.53 0.04
CA VAL A 195 -12.60 12.23 1.18
C VAL A 195 -12.44 13.72 0.91
N GLY A 196 -12.09 14.07 -0.33
CA GLY A 196 -11.91 15.44 -0.75
C GLY A 196 -10.91 15.56 -1.89
N GLU A 197 -10.92 16.72 -2.54
CA GLU A 197 -9.93 17.08 -3.54
C GLU A 197 -8.53 17.09 -2.90
N PHE A 198 -7.55 16.42 -3.54
CA PHE A 198 -6.17 16.27 -3.05
C PHE A 198 -6.02 15.55 -1.70
N ALA A 199 -7.04 14.84 -1.21
CA ALA A 199 -7.04 14.25 0.14
C ALA A 199 -6.92 12.71 0.15
N CYS A 200 -6.34 12.11 -0.90
CA CYS A 200 -6.19 10.67 -1.07
C CYS A 200 -4.83 10.33 -1.71
N ASP A 201 -3.73 10.62 -1.01
CA ASP A 201 -2.39 10.28 -1.52
C ASP A 201 -2.05 8.81 -1.29
N PHE A 202 -2.40 8.27 -0.12
CA PHE A 202 -2.11 6.89 0.27
C PHE A 202 -3.38 6.14 0.69
N PRO A 203 -4.16 5.62 -0.28
CA PRO A 203 -5.33 4.82 0.03
C PRO A 203 -4.91 3.51 0.71
N SER A 204 -5.44 3.27 1.90
CA SER A 204 -5.08 2.11 2.71
C SER A 204 -6.33 1.31 3.07
N LEU A 205 -6.30 -0.01 2.87
CA LEU A 205 -7.40 -0.90 3.23
C LEU A 205 -7.05 -1.64 4.53
N ILE A 206 -7.88 -1.48 5.56
CA ILE A 206 -7.66 -2.09 6.87
C ILE A 206 -8.74 -3.13 7.15
N GLY A 207 -8.38 -4.41 7.11
CA GLY A 207 -9.30 -5.51 7.43
C GLY A 207 -9.61 -5.61 8.93
N ASN A 208 -10.87 -5.81 9.27
CA ASN A 208 -11.35 -6.18 10.61
C ASN A 208 -10.92 -7.62 10.98
N ASP A 209 -9.61 -7.85 11.07
CA ASP A 209 -9.02 -9.14 11.39
C ASP A 209 -7.90 -8.95 12.43
N ASP A 210 -7.91 -9.75 13.50
CA ASP A 210 -6.91 -9.65 14.57
C ASP A 210 -5.58 -10.32 14.21
N PHE A 211 -5.51 -11.03 13.07
CA PHE A 211 -4.35 -11.77 12.62
C PHE A 211 -3.44 -10.99 11.66
N TYR A 212 -2.20 -11.44 11.55
CA TYR A 212 -1.19 -10.91 10.63
C TYR A 212 -1.69 -10.90 9.18
N GLY A 213 -1.47 -9.79 8.48
CA GLY A 213 -1.51 -9.80 7.03
C GLY A 213 -1.48 -8.41 6.44
N GLY A 214 -1.06 -8.37 5.18
CA GLY A 214 -0.99 -7.16 4.40
C GLY A 214 -0.55 -7.44 2.98
N LEU A 215 -0.50 -6.37 2.20
CA LEU A 215 0.01 -6.36 0.84
C LEU A 215 0.34 -4.91 0.48
N GLY A 216 1.52 -4.70 -0.10
CA GLY A 216 1.89 -3.44 -0.73
C GLY A 216 1.50 -3.43 -2.21
N GLY A 217 1.58 -2.27 -2.85
CA GLY A 217 1.18 -2.07 -4.24
C GLY A 217 0.35 -0.79 -4.35
N GLU A 218 -0.70 -0.80 -5.16
CA GLU A 218 -1.62 0.35 -5.30
C GLU A 218 -2.23 0.79 -3.96
N PHE A 219 -2.63 -0.17 -3.13
CA PHE A 219 -3.16 0.09 -1.79
C PHE A 219 -2.14 -0.35 -0.75
N VAL A 220 -2.06 0.40 0.34
CA VAL A 220 -1.43 -0.08 1.57
C VAL A 220 -2.44 -0.96 2.29
N ILE A 221 -2.30 -2.29 2.21
CA ILE A 221 -3.24 -3.22 2.85
C ILE A 221 -2.65 -3.74 4.17
N SER A 222 -3.44 -3.66 5.24
CA SER A 222 -3.09 -4.25 6.53
C SER A 222 -4.35 -4.75 7.28
N THR A 223 -4.17 -5.24 8.50
CA THR A 223 -5.28 -5.61 9.38
C THR A 223 -5.25 -4.79 10.66
N ARG A 224 -6.35 -4.82 11.42
CA ARG A 224 -6.42 -4.24 12.76
C ARG A 224 -5.62 -5.01 13.82
N SER A 225 -4.84 -6.02 13.45
CA SER A 225 -4.11 -6.84 14.42
C SER A 225 -3.40 -5.98 15.47
N PRO A 226 -3.71 -6.16 16.77
CA PRO A 226 -3.06 -5.40 17.84
C PRO A 226 -1.56 -5.64 17.95
N THR A 227 -1.07 -6.77 17.43
CA THR A 227 0.32 -7.20 17.56
C THR A 227 1.14 -6.97 16.30
N SER A 228 0.52 -7.04 15.12
CA SER A 228 1.24 -6.92 13.85
C SER A 228 0.74 -5.84 12.90
N GLY A 229 -0.46 -5.28 13.11
CA GLY A 229 -1.05 -4.32 12.17
C GLY A 229 -0.14 -3.13 11.89
N THR A 230 0.41 -2.52 12.95
CA THR A 230 1.29 -1.35 12.81
C THR A 230 2.61 -1.66 12.10
N VAL A 231 3.23 -2.81 12.37
CA VAL A 231 4.50 -3.15 11.71
C VAL A 231 4.29 -3.46 10.22
N VAL A 232 3.20 -4.15 9.87
CA VAL A 232 2.82 -4.37 8.48
C VAL A 232 2.50 -3.03 7.81
N LEU A 233 1.69 -2.18 8.44
CA LEU A 233 1.34 -0.88 7.90
C LEU A 233 2.58 -0.02 7.61
N ARG A 234 3.57 0.02 8.52
CA ARG A 234 4.85 0.71 8.30
C ARG A 234 5.67 0.09 7.16
N HIS A 235 5.66 -1.24 7.03
CA HIS A 235 6.34 -1.96 5.97
C HIS A 235 5.74 -1.62 4.60
N GLU A 236 4.42 -1.80 4.44
CA GLU A 236 3.73 -1.56 3.18
C GLU A 236 3.69 -0.08 2.80
N MET A 237 3.55 0.81 3.78
CA MET A 237 3.69 2.26 3.57
C MET A 237 5.11 2.63 3.17
N GLY A 238 6.13 1.93 3.68
CA GLY A 238 7.52 2.14 3.28
C GLY A 238 7.72 1.96 1.78
N HIS A 239 7.15 0.90 1.20
CA HIS A 239 7.20 0.63 -0.24
C HIS A 239 6.44 1.70 -1.04
N ASN A 240 5.25 2.09 -0.58
CA ASN A 240 4.40 3.09 -1.24
C ASN A 240 4.97 4.52 -1.19
N PHE A 241 5.38 4.96 -0.01
CA PHE A 241 5.83 6.33 0.25
C PHE A 241 7.32 6.51 -0.04
N GLY A 242 8.15 5.63 0.51
CA GLY A 242 9.61 5.80 0.55
C GLY A 242 10.35 5.25 -0.66
N LYS A 243 9.67 4.49 -1.54
CA LYS A 243 10.31 3.74 -2.64
C LYS A 243 11.51 2.94 -2.14
N VAL A 244 11.31 2.20 -1.06
CA VAL A 244 12.31 1.29 -0.48
C VAL A 244 12.13 -0.12 -1.02
N GLY A 245 13.23 -0.85 -1.16
CA GLY A 245 13.26 -2.27 -1.46
C GLY A 245 13.08 -3.15 -0.23
N GLU A 246 12.88 -4.45 -0.48
CA GLU A 246 12.82 -5.47 0.56
C GLU A 246 14.23 -5.84 1.04
N GLU A 247 14.44 -5.87 2.35
CA GLU A 247 15.76 -6.19 2.94
C GLU A 247 15.87 -7.63 3.45
N TYR A 248 14.77 -8.38 3.44
CA TYR A 248 14.74 -9.76 3.92
C TYR A 248 15.10 -10.77 2.82
N ASP A 249 15.67 -11.91 3.23
CA ASP A 249 15.99 -12.98 2.31
C ASP A 249 14.71 -13.51 1.64
N GLY A 250 14.70 -13.53 0.30
CA GLY A 250 13.51 -13.90 -0.48
C GLY A 250 12.59 -12.73 -0.82
N GLY A 251 12.94 -11.51 -0.43
CA GLY A 251 12.37 -10.29 -0.99
C GLY A 251 13.01 -9.96 -2.35
N TYR A 252 12.19 -9.78 -3.38
CA TYR A 252 12.63 -9.48 -4.74
C TYR A 252 11.63 -8.60 -5.49
N VAL A 253 10.54 -8.21 -4.83
CA VAL A 253 9.43 -7.50 -5.47
C VAL A 253 9.74 -6.01 -5.54
N TYR A 254 10.33 -5.44 -4.48
CA TYR A 254 10.69 -4.04 -4.41
C TYR A 254 12.21 -3.83 -4.37
N SER A 255 12.66 -2.81 -5.09
CA SER A 255 14.02 -2.26 -4.99
C SER A 255 13.94 -0.74 -4.86
N GLY A 256 14.90 -0.14 -4.17
CA GLY A 256 14.79 1.25 -3.75
C GLY A 256 16.06 1.82 -3.12
N ALA A 257 15.89 2.94 -2.43
CA ALA A 257 16.99 3.72 -1.84
C ALA A 257 17.83 2.95 -0.79
N ASN A 258 17.32 1.85 -0.26
CA ASN A 258 17.95 0.97 0.73
C ASN A 258 18.43 -0.38 0.14
N SER A 259 18.32 -0.61 -1.16
CA SER A 259 18.70 -1.88 -1.79
C SER A 259 19.69 -1.66 -2.92
N ALA A 260 20.68 -2.55 -3.06
CA ALA A 260 21.62 -2.54 -4.17
C ALA A 260 21.97 -3.97 -4.58
N PRO A 261 22.11 -4.27 -5.88
CA PRO A 261 22.41 -5.62 -6.34
C PRO A 261 23.86 -6.05 -6.06
N SER A 262 24.74 -5.10 -5.70
CA SER A 262 26.12 -5.36 -5.31
C SER A 262 26.69 -4.20 -4.51
N VAL A 263 27.82 -4.43 -3.83
CA VAL A 263 28.59 -3.41 -3.10
C VAL A 263 28.96 -2.23 -4.00
N ALA A 264 29.25 -2.47 -5.29
CA ALA A 264 29.58 -1.41 -6.23
C ALA A 264 28.39 -0.51 -6.60
N GLY A 265 27.15 -1.01 -6.41
CA GLY A 265 25.91 -0.33 -6.77
C GLY A 265 25.28 0.47 -5.64
N ILE A 266 25.90 0.56 -4.46
CA ILE A 266 25.29 1.29 -3.33
C ILE A 266 25.24 2.80 -3.62
N THR A 267 24.07 3.41 -3.42
CA THR A 267 23.86 4.84 -3.65
C THR A 267 24.09 5.69 -2.39
N TRP A 268 24.19 5.04 -1.22
CA TRP A 268 24.28 5.67 0.10
C TRP A 268 25.69 5.62 0.73
N LYS A 269 26.76 5.43 -0.06
CA LYS A 269 28.13 5.34 0.46
C LYS A 269 28.57 6.54 1.31
N HIS A 270 28.01 7.73 1.05
CA HIS A 270 28.31 8.96 1.78
C HIS A 270 27.86 8.94 3.25
N TRP A 271 26.98 8.00 3.63
CA TRP A 271 26.60 7.77 5.02
C TRP A 271 27.55 6.83 5.77
N LEU A 272 28.49 6.19 5.08
CA LEU A 272 29.45 5.27 5.68
C LEU A 272 30.62 6.05 6.30
N THR A 273 31.15 5.54 7.42
CA THR A 273 32.35 6.10 8.07
C THR A 273 33.55 6.15 7.13
N ASN A 274 33.67 5.19 6.21
CA ASN A 274 34.69 5.18 5.16
C ASN A 274 34.06 4.85 3.78
N PRO A 275 33.71 5.87 2.98
CA PRO A 275 33.06 5.69 1.68
C PRO A 275 33.95 5.04 0.60
N ASP A 276 35.26 4.99 0.80
CA ASP A 276 36.23 4.47 -0.17
C ASP A 276 36.60 2.99 0.06
N ALA A 277 36.24 2.43 1.22
CA ALA A 277 36.54 1.06 1.60
C ALA A 277 35.24 0.26 1.85
N LEU A 278 34.49 0.03 0.78
CA LEU A 278 33.22 -0.68 0.86
C LEU A 278 33.41 -2.17 1.13
N ARG A 279 32.67 -2.71 2.10
CA ARG A 279 32.61 -4.14 2.40
C ARG A 279 31.18 -4.55 2.70
N GLU A 280 30.83 -5.77 2.30
CA GLU A 280 29.56 -6.38 2.70
C GLU A 280 29.66 -6.91 4.13
N GLU A 281 28.63 -6.62 4.94
CA GLU A 281 28.47 -7.20 6.27
C GLU A 281 27.14 -7.94 6.33
N LYS A 282 27.18 -9.23 6.68
CA LYS A 282 25.98 -10.05 6.76
C LYS A 282 25.29 -9.84 8.10
N ALA A 283 24.14 -9.18 8.08
CA ALA A 283 23.23 -9.10 9.23
C ALA A 283 22.28 -10.31 9.21
N VAL A 284 22.48 -11.29 10.10
CA VAL A 284 21.61 -12.47 10.16
C VAL A 284 20.50 -12.24 11.18
N GLN A 285 19.31 -11.86 10.71
CA GLN A 285 18.11 -11.79 11.54
C GLN A 285 17.39 -13.14 11.58
N ARG A 286 17.80 -14.01 12.52
CA ARG A 286 17.24 -15.36 12.65
C ARG A 286 15.76 -15.41 13.06
N TYR A 287 15.18 -14.28 13.45
CA TYR A 287 13.76 -14.15 13.73
C TYR A 287 12.92 -14.53 12.51
N GLN A 288 13.34 -14.24 11.27
CA GLN A 288 12.53 -14.50 10.08
C GLN A 288 12.22 -15.99 9.80
N LYS A 289 12.84 -16.95 10.50
CA LYS A 289 12.44 -18.35 10.37
C LYS A 289 11.18 -18.70 11.18
N HIS A 290 10.84 -17.92 12.21
CA HIS A 290 9.65 -18.18 13.02
C HIS A 290 8.35 -17.94 12.24
N ILE A 291 8.33 -16.94 11.35
CA ILE A 291 7.14 -16.61 10.55
C ILE A 291 6.74 -17.74 9.61
N TRP A 292 7.68 -18.61 9.21
CA TRP A 292 7.46 -19.76 8.33
C TRP A 292 7.23 -21.07 9.09
N TYR A 293 7.28 -21.06 10.41
CA TYR A 293 7.12 -22.26 11.22
C TYR A 293 5.64 -22.58 11.45
N ASP A 294 5.25 -23.82 11.16
CA ASP A 294 3.90 -24.31 11.44
C ASP A 294 3.72 -24.51 12.94
N LEU A 295 2.97 -23.61 13.57
CA LEU A 295 2.69 -23.65 15.01
C LEU A 295 1.86 -24.88 15.44
N LYS A 296 1.27 -25.64 14.51
CA LYS A 296 0.68 -26.96 14.83
C LYS A 296 1.74 -27.96 15.31
N GLN A 297 3.00 -27.73 14.96
CA GLN A 297 4.13 -28.57 15.38
C GLN A 297 4.66 -28.21 16.78
N GLY A 298 4.14 -27.17 17.43
CA GLY A 298 4.49 -26.76 18.78
C GLY A 298 5.00 -25.32 18.88
N ALA A 299 5.71 -24.99 19.96
CA ALA A 299 6.35 -23.69 20.11
C ALA A 299 7.60 -23.62 19.22
N TYR A 300 7.77 -22.51 18.50
CA TYR A 300 8.99 -22.29 17.72
C TYR A 300 10.19 -22.11 18.65
N GLN A 301 11.18 -23.00 18.54
CA GLN A 301 12.44 -22.91 19.28
C GLN A 301 13.63 -23.03 18.34
N ILE A 302 14.64 -22.19 18.57
CA ILE A 302 15.85 -22.13 17.76
C ILE A 302 17.06 -22.04 18.69
N LYS A 303 18.05 -22.88 18.44
CA LYS A 303 19.41 -22.73 18.98
C LYS A 303 20.33 -22.28 17.86
N PHE A 304 21.17 -21.29 18.12
CA PHE A 304 22.11 -20.82 17.12
C PHE A 304 23.43 -20.35 17.70
N THR A 305 24.47 -20.47 16.89
CA THR A 305 25.80 -19.90 17.16
C THR A 305 25.85 -18.50 16.55
N SER A 306 26.03 -17.48 17.39
CA SER A 306 26.51 -16.16 16.94
C SER A 306 28.03 -16.23 16.85
N ASN A 307 28.63 -15.78 15.76
CA ASN A 307 30.09 -15.81 15.62
C ASN A 307 30.80 -14.77 16.50
N GLY A 308 30.06 -13.88 17.17
CA GLY A 308 30.59 -12.87 18.09
C GLY A 308 31.56 -11.87 17.45
N ALA A 309 31.72 -11.90 16.13
CA ALA A 309 32.73 -11.14 15.40
C ALA A 309 32.30 -9.70 15.09
N PHE A 310 31.08 -9.33 15.44
CA PHE A 310 30.57 -7.97 15.30
C PHE A 310 30.94 -7.17 16.56
N LYS A 311 31.81 -6.17 16.41
CA LYS A 311 31.99 -5.16 17.45
C LYS A 311 30.70 -4.36 17.54
N ARG A 312 30.16 -4.25 18.76
CA ARG A 312 29.17 -3.21 19.09
C ARG A 312 29.83 -1.84 19.01
#